data_AF-A0A7S2DRE3-F1
#
_entry.id   AF-A0A7S2DRE3-F1
#
_cell.length_a   1.000
_cell.length_b   1.000
_cell.length_c   1.000
_cell.angle_alpha   90.00
_cell.angle_beta   90.00
_cell.angle_gamma   90.00
#
_symmetry.space_group_name_H-M   'P 1'
#
loop_
_entity.id
_entity.type
_entity.pdbx_description
1 polymer ?
#
loop_
_entity_poly.entity_id
_entity_poly.type
_entity_poly.pdbx_seq_one_letter_code
_entity_poly.pdbx_strand_id
1 'polypeptide(L)'
;EICRDELCSLQFSLTLADPSAEDCPLVACSLGFSELTGYHLQEIIGRNCRFLLNGVPEYLIDQNVRMKARAYCATVGRGSRYCEAGKDLPKEIVNDRPNISQGETLCVQINARKTGELFRNMFFLREVELDESTYIIGLQAGIHEDVMLDSGFEDLCKVAFDKLEQNMNMLEQVLAAQFWYSGSMRRQQ
;
A
#
# COMPACT_ATOMS: atom_id res chain seq x y z
N GLU A 1 -16.28 -16.22 2.93
CA GLU A 1 -15.26 -15.61 3.81
C GLU A 1 -13.92 -15.71 3.11
N ILE A 2 -13.19 -14.60 2.97
CA ILE A 2 -11.81 -14.63 2.48
C ILE A 2 -11.03 -15.50 3.45
N CYS A 3 -10.34 -16.55 2.97
CA CYS A 3 -9.48 -17.37 3.82
C CYS A 3 -8.30 -16.52 4.30
N ARG A 4 -8.39 -15.97 5.53
CA ARG A 4 -7.50 -14.91 6.03
C ARG A 4 -6.14 -15.42 6.51
N ASP A 5 -6.00 -16.71 6.83
CA ASP A 5 -4.87 -17.19 7.62
C ASP A 5 -3.52 -17.04 6.91
N GLU A 6 -3.45 -17.40 5.62
CA GLU A 6 -2.20 -17.30 4.85
C GLU A 6 -1.79 -15.84 4.64
N LEU A 7 -2.72 -14.98 4.21
CA LEU A 7 -2.46 -13.54 4.05
C LEU A 7 -2.06 -12.88 5.37
N CYS A 8 -2.70 -13.28 6.47
CA CYS A 8 -2.38 -12.79 7.81
C CYS A 8 -1.00 -13.25 8.26
N SER A 9 -0.54 -14.45 7.91
CA SER A 9 0.77 -14.99 8.32
C SER A 9 1.98 -14.37 7.60
N LEU A 10 1.75 -13.59 6.54
CA LEU A 10 2.82 -12.99 5.75
C LEU A 10 3.72 -12.07 6.60
N GLN A 11 5.04 -12.22 6.42
CA GLN A 11 6.04 -11.49 7.19
C GLN A 11 6.33 -10.10 6.63
N PHE A 12 5.94 -9.83 5.38
CA PHE A 12 5.99 -8.48 4.82
C PHE A 12 4.68 -7.73 5.04
N SER A 13 4.75 -6.41 4.96
CA SER A 13 3.60 -5.53 5.17
C SER A 13 2.58 -5.66 4.04
N LEU A 14 1.39 -6.16 4.38
CA LEU A 14 0.25 -6.31 3.49
C LEU A 14 -1.03 -5.89 4.22
N THR A 15 -1.89 -5.23 3.47
CA THR A 15 -3.27 -4.89 3.83
C THR A 15 -4.22 -5.24 2.69
N LEU A 16 -5.43 -5.66 3.02
CA LEU A 16 -6.53 -5.81 2.08
C LEU A 16 -7.65 -4.88 2.52
N ALA A 17 -8.09 -3.97 1.66
CA ALA A 17 -9.19 -3.07 1.91
C ALA A 17 -10.39 -3.41 1.03
N ASP A 18 -11.59 -3.23 1.57
CA ASP A 18 -12.84 -3.34 0.82
C ASP A 18 -13.28 -1.95 0.35
N PRO A 19 -13.11 -1.59 -0.93
CA PRO A 19 -13.47 -0.28 -1.45
C PRO A 19 -14.98 -0.11 -1.67
N SER A 20 -15.78 -1.19 -1.60
CA SER A 20 -17.24 -1.14 -1.73
C SER A 20 -17.93 -0.76 -0.41
N ALA A 21 -17.28 -1.04 0.72
CA ALA A 21 -17.74 -0.68 2.03
C ALA A 21 -17.51 0.81 2.35
N GLU A 22 -18.36 1.36 3.22
CA GLU A 22 -18.26 2.76 3.67
C GLU A 22 -16.88 3.02 4.28
N ASP A 23 -16.25 4.11 3.82
CA ASP A 23 -14.93 4.55 4.24
C ASP A 23 -13.74 3.65 3.83
N CYS A 24 -13.94 2.66 2.95
CA CYS A 24 -12.89 1.76 2.45
C CYS A 24 -12.06 1.12 3.60
N PRO A 25 -12.69 0.35 4.49
CA PRO A 25 -12.04 -0.22 5.67
C PRO A 25 -11.07 -1.34 5.29
N LEU A 26 -10.06 -1.54 6.13
CA LEU A 26 -9.18 -2.70 6.06
C LEU A 26 -9.93 -3.94 6.56
N VAL A 27 -9.98 -4.99 5.73
CA VAL A 27 -10.66 -6.27 6.01
C VAL A 27 -9.69 -7.41 6.32
N ALA A 28 -8.41 -7.25 5.97
CA ALA A 28 -7.33 -8.10 6.43
C ALA A 28 -6.00 -7.31 6.49
N CYS A 29 -5.06 -7.78 7.31
CA CYS A 29 -3.67 -7.34 7.26
C CYS A 29 -2.73 -8.46 7.69
N SER A 30 -1.48 -8.36 7.29
CA SER A 30 -0.43 -9.32 7.66
C SER A 30 0.20 -9.03 9.01
N LEU A 31 0.93 -10.02 9.53
CA LEU A 31 1.84 -9.86 10.67
C LEU A 31 2.86 -8.76 10.38
N GLY A 32 3.44 -8.73 9.18
CA GLY A 32 4.41 -7.71 8.80
C GLY A 32 3.86 -6.28 8.84
N PHE A 33 2.57 -6.07 8.54
CA PHE A 33 1.95 -4.74 8.68
C PHE A 33 1.74 -4.36 10.15
N SER A 34 1.37 -5.34 10.98
CA SER A 34 1.24 -5.15 12.43
C SER A 34 2.59 -4.79 13.06
N GLU A 35 3.66 -5.47 12.66
CA GLU A 35 5.04 -5.18 13.10
C GLU A 35 5.52 -3.81 12.63
N LEU A 36 5.29 -3.46 11.35
CA LEU A 36 5.68 -2.16 10.80
C LEU A 36 4.98 -1.00 11.54
N THR A 37 3.72 -1.15 11.89
CA THR A 37 2.92 -0.03 12.42
C THR A 37 2.84 -0.03 13.95
N GLY A 38 3.11 -1.16 14.59
CA GLY A 38 2.95 -1.38 16.03
C GLY A 38 1.48 -1.55 16.47
N TYR A 39 0.52 -1.60 15.54
CA TYR A 39 -0.89 -1.86 15.85
C TYR A 39 -1.20 -3.35 15.77
N HIS A 40 -2.01 -3.86 16.68
CA HIS A 40 -2.50 -5.24 16.60
C HIS A 40 -3.65 -5.36 15.60
N LEU A 41 -3.84 -6.56 15.04
CA LEU A 41 -4.90 -6.87 14.07
C LEU A 41 -6.28 -6.31 14.47
N GLN A 42 -6.70 -6.51 15.72
CA GLN A 42 -7.98 -6.02 16.25
C GLN A 42 -8.12 -4.49 16.26
N GLU A 43 -7.01 -3.76 16.22
CA GLU A 43 -6.97 -2.30 16.16
C GLU A 43 -6.90 -1.77 14.72
N ILE A 44 -6.70 -2.66 13.74
CA ILE A 44 -6.52 -2.34 12.32
C ILE A 44 -7.80 -2.65 11.53
N ILE A 45 -8.36 -3.84 11.73
CA ILE A 45 -9.52 -4.32 10.96
C ILE A 45 -10.73 -3.41 11.21
N GLY A 46 -11.46 -3.09 10.14
CA GLY A 46 -12.63 -2.22 10.15
C GLY A 46 -12.31 -0.73 10.07
N ARG A 47 -11.03 -0.34 10.01
CA ARG A 47 -10.63 1.08 9.92
C ARG A 47 -10.10 1.42 8.55
N ASN A 48 -10.31 2.66 8.11
CA ASN A 48 -9.55 3.19 6.99
C ASN A 48 -8.08 3.35 7.37
N CYS A 49 -7.16 2.95 6.48
CA CYS A 49 -5.71 2.99 6.69
C CYS A 49 -5.14 4.38 7.03
N ARG A 50 -5.90 5.48 6.78
CA ARG A 50 -5.53 6.84 7.19
C ARG A 50 -5.26 7.01 8.68
N PHE A 51 -5.62 6.05 9.54
CA PHE A 51 -5.28 6.11 10.96
C PHE A 51 -3.76 6.20 11.20
N LEU A 52 -2.92 5.80 10.25
CA LEU A 52 -1.47 5.98 10.30
C LEU A 52 -1.02 7.45 10.23
N LEU A 53 -1.95 8.39 10.02
CA LEU A 53 -1.70 9.83 10.15
C LEU A 53 -1.92 10.33 11.57
N ASN A 54 -2.49 9.53 12.46
CA ASN A 54 -2.71 9.94 13.85
C ASN A 54 -1.36 10.13 14.54
N GLY A 55 -1.08 11.36 14.95
CA GLY A 55 0.22 11.73 15.55
C GLY A 55 1.23 12.32 14.56
N VAL A 56 0.90 12.39 13.27
CA VAL A 56 1.72 13.10 12.28
C VAL A 56 1.41 14.61 12.35
N PRO A 57 2.42 15.48 12.54
CA PRO A 57 2.24 16.93 12.44
C PRO A 57 1.69 17.34 11.06
N GLU A 58 0.76 18.29 11.03
CA GLU A 58 0.03 18.67 9.80
C GLU A 58 0.97 19.08 8.65
N TYR A 59 2.06 19.78 8.95
CA TYR A 59 3.05 20.22 7.96
C TYR A 59 3.85 19.07 7.33
N LEU A 60 3.79 17.86 7.89
CA LEU A 60 4.38 16.63 7.34
C LEU A 60 3.36 15.78 6.57
N ILE A 61 2.10 16.19 6.51
CA ILE A 61 1.05 15.52 5.74
C ILE A 61 1.03 16.09 4.32
N ASP A 62 1.41 15.28 3.34
CA ASP A 62 1.40 15.66 1.93
C ASP A 62 -0.03 15.61 1.39
N GLN A 63 -0.63 16.78 1.17
CA GLN A 63 -2.01 16.88 0.70
C GLN A 63 -2.19 16.32 -0.73
N ASN A 64 -1.18 16.36 -1.58
CA ASN A 64 -1.25 15.79 -2.93
C ASN A 64 -1.33 14.27 -2.84
N VAL A 65 -0.51 13.65 -1.98
CA VAL A 65 -0.57 12.21 -1.71
C VAL A 65 -1.93 11.83 -1.10
N ARG A 66 -2.48 12.64 -0.20
CA ARG A 66 -3.82 12.43 0.37
C ARG A 66 -4.93 12.48 -0.68
N MET A 67 -4.89 13.48 -1.57
CA MET A 67 -5.85 13.61 -2.66
C MET A 67 -5.76 12.43 -3.63
N LYS A 68 -4.53 12.04 -4.00
CA LYS A 68 -4.27 10.89 -4.87
C LYS A 68 -4.77 9.57 -4.30
N ALA A 69 -4.44 9.26 -3.05
CA ALA A 69 -4.90 8.05 -2.39
C ALA A 69 -6.44 8.01 -2.28
N ARG A 70 -7.08 9.16 -1.99
CA ARG A 70 -8.54 9.28 -1.97
C ARG A 70 -9.16 9.05 -3.35
N ALA A 71 -8.60 9.67 -4.39
CA ALA A 71 -9.07 9.52 -5.76
C ALA A 71 -8.94 8.07 -6.23
N TYR A 72 -7.86 7.40 -5.86
CA TYR A 72 -7.64 5.98 -6.13
C TYR A 72 -8.74 5.12 -5.49
N CYS A 73 -8.90 5.18 -4.16
CA CYS A 73 -9.92 4.40 -3.44
C CYS A 73 -11.34 4.66 -3.99
N ALA A 74 -11.68 5.93 -4.26
CA ALA A 74 -13.00 6.29 -4.79
C ALA A 74 -13.24 5.79 -6.22
N THR A 75 -12.19 5.68 -7.04
CA THR A 75 -12.28 5.17 -8.41
C THR A 75 -12.50 3.66 -8.40
N VAL A 76 -11.70 2.93 -7.61
CA VAL A 76 -11.85 1.48 -7.44
C VAL A 76 -13.21 1.14 -6.81
N GLY A 77 -13.66 1.90 -5.80
CA GLY A 77 -14.97 1.68 -5.15
C GLY A 77 -16.17 1.89 -6.07
N ARG A 78 -16.00 2.56 -7.22
CA ARG A 78 -17.02 2.68 -8.27
C ARG A 78 -16.92 1.58 -9.33
N GLY A 79 -16.07 0.58 -9.13
CA GLY A 79 -15.78 -0.46 -10.13
C GLY A 79 -15.07 0.09 -11.38
N SER A 80 -14.40 1.24 -11.25
CA SER A 80 -13.66 1.87 -12.34
C SER A 80 -12.16 1.67 -12.15
N ARG A 81 -11.44 1.47 -13.26
CA ARG A 81 -9.99 1.29 -13.23
C ARG A 81 -9.28 2.63 -13.10
N TYR A 82 -8.40 2.77 -12.11
CA TYR A 82 -7.60 3.99 -11.93
C TYR A 82 -6.54 4.15 -13.03
N CYS A 83 -6.43 5.34 -13.62
CA CYS A 83 -5.59 5.58 -14.81
C CYS A 83 -4.46 6.62 -14.61
N GLU A 84 -4.33 7.23 -13.44
CA GLU A 84 -3.28 8.23 -13.15
C GLU A 84 -2.04 7.60 -12.50
N ALA A 85 -1.51 6.59 -13.18
CA ALA A 85 -0.28 5.91 -12.76
C ALA A 85 0.94 6.84 -12.89
N GLY A 86 1.83 6.86 -11.88
CA GLY A 86 3.22 7.32 -12.01
C GLY A 86 3.50 8.83 -12.18
N LYS A 87 2.51 9.73 -12.19
CA LYS A 87 2.75 11.16 -12.47
C LYS A 87 3.47 11.96 -11.37
N ASP A 88 3.51 11.47 -10.13
CA ASP A 88 3.95 12.24 -8.95
C ASP A 88 5.15 11.64 -8.21
N LEU A 89 5.83 10.65 -8.81
CA LEU A 89 7.06 10.10 -8.23
C LEU A 89 8.26 10.98 -8.66
N PRO A 90 9.32 11.09 -7.82
CA PRO A 90 10.60 11.66 -8.24
C PRO A 90 11.04 11.08 -9.57
N LYS A 91 11.53 11.94 -10.48
CA LYS A 91 11.82 11.57 -11.88
C LYS A 91 12.82 10.42 -11.97
N GLU A 92 13.69 10.30 -10.98
CA GLU A 92 14.75 9.30 -10.85
C GLU A 92 14.19 7.92 -10.51
N ILE A 93 13.07 7.87 -9.78
CA ILE A 93 12.29 6.63 -9.61
C ILE A 93 11.57 6.34 -10.93
N VAL A 94 10.86 7.32 -11.50
CA VAL A 94 10.13 7.17 -12.77
C VAL A 94 11.00 6.70 -13.94
N ASN A 95 12.26 7.17 -14.03
CA ASN A 95 13.17 6.87 -15.12
C ASN A 95 13.85 5.49 -14.98
N ASP A 96 14.08 5.00 -13.76
CA ASP A 96 14.71 3.69 -13.53
C ASP A 96 13.68 2.56 -13.39
N ARG A 97 12.46 2.82 -12.87
CA ARG A 97 11.31 1.88 -12.67
C ARG A 97 10.16 2.65 -11.96
N PRO A 98 8.88 2.68 -12.42
CA PRO A 98 8.20 1.48 -12.95
C PRO A 98 7.13 1.71 -14.05
N ASN A 99 6.83 0.61 -14.75
CA ASN A 99 5.53 0.34 -15.39
C ASN A 99 4.41 0.28 -14.32
N ILE A 100 4.08 1.39 -13.65
CA ILE A 100 2.84 1.46 -12.87
C ILE A 100 1.71 1.32 -13.88
N SER A 101 1.03 0.19 -13.79
CA SER A 101 -0.02 -0.16 -14.75
C SER A 101 -1.34 0.49 -14.35
N GLN A 102 -2.31 0.51 -15.26
CA GLN A 102 -3.66 0.90 -14.88
C GLN A 102 -4.16 0.02 -13.72
N GLY A 103 -4.82 0.63 -12.73
CA GLY A 103 -5.25 -0.03 -11.49
C GLY A 103 -4.20 -0.01 -10.37
N GLU A 104 -3.04 0.61 -10.58
CA GLU A 104 -1.97 0.72 -9.57
C GLU A 104 -1.68 2.18 -9.18
N THR A 105 -1.22 2.39 -7.95
CA THR A 105 -0.65 3.68 -7.50
C THR A 105 0.46 3.46 -6.48
N LEU A 106 1.44 4.36 -6.46
CA LEU A 106 2.55 4.37 -5.51
C LEU A 106 2.66 5.77 -4.90
N CYS A 107 2.87 5.84 -3.59
CA CYS A 107 2.92 7.06 -2.82
C CYS A 107 3.99 6.97 -1.73
N VAL A 108 4.51 8.12 -1.30
CA VAL A 108 5.35 8.24 -0.10
C VAL A 108 4.73 9.29 0.81
N GLN A 109 4.55 8.96 2.08
CA GLN A 109 3.95 9.84 3.09
C GLN A 109 4.62 9.59 4.44
N ILE A 110 4.81 10.64 5.24
CA ILE A 110 5.18 10.47 6.64
C ILE A 110 3.99 9.93 7.41
N ASN A 111 4.18 8.80 8.10
CA ASN A 111 3.19 8.17 8.97
C ASN A 111 3.74 8.08 10.39
N ALA A 112 2.85 7.80 11.33
CA ALA A 112 3.18 7.56 12.72
C ALA A 112 2.86 6.10 13.08
N ARG A 113 3.82 5.44 13.74
CA ARG A 113 3.56 4.16 14.41
C ARG A 113 2.68 4.38 15.63
N LYS A 114 2.17 3.30 16.22
CA LYS A 114 1.39 3.35 17.47
C LYS A 114 2.15 4.03 18.62
N THR A 115 3.47 3.90 18.64
CA THR A 115 4.36 4.53 19.63
C THR A 115 4.45 6.05 19.48
N GLY A 116 3.98 6.62 18.36
CA GLY A 116 4.16 8.02 17.99
C GLY A 116 5.45 8.27 17.18
N GLU A 117 6.28 7.26 16.98
CA GLU A 117 7.46 7.34 16.12
C GLU A 117 7.05 7.62 14.68
N LEU A 118 7.66 8.65 14.08
CA LEU A 118 7.44 9.01 12.69
C LEU A 118 8.32 8.17 11.77
N PHE A 119 7.79 7.80 10.61
CA PHE A 119 8.56 7.11 9.58
C PHE A 119 8.07 7.53 8.19
N ARG A 120 8.99 7.55 7.21
CA ARG A 120 8.61 7.70 5.80
C ARG A 120 8.07 6.36 5.30
N ASN A 121 6.79 6.33 4.95
CA ASN A 121 6.10 5.15 4.46
C ASN A 121 5.94 5.23 2.93
N MET A 122 6.60 4.33 2.20
CA MET A 122 6.27 4.06 0.81
C MET A 122 5.16 3.03 0.76
N PHE A 123 4.01 3.38 0.16
CA PHE A 123 2.91 2.45 0.01
C PHE A 123 2.47 2.31 -1.44
N PHE A 124 2.30 1.06 -1.86
CA PHE A 124 1.85 0.63 -3.17
C PHE A 124 0.44 0.07 -3.05
N LEU A 125 -0.49 0.58 -3.86
CA LEU A 125 -1.86 0.08 -3.92
C LEU A 125 -2.16 -0.55 -5.27
N ARG A 126 -2.87 -1.67 -5.26
CA ARG A 126 -3.32 -2.38 -6.46
C ARG A 126 -4.76 -2.87 -6.29
N GLU A 127 -5.56 -2.65 -7.33
CA GLU A 127 -6.90 -3.21 -7.48
C GLU A 127 -6.79 -4.67 -7.91
N VAL A 128 -7.52 -5.54 -7.22
CA VAL A 128 -7.58 -6.97 -7.50
C VAL A 128 -9.01 -7.47 -7.39
N GLU A 129 -9.32 -8.52 -8.14
CA GLU A 129 -10.54 -9.28 -7.98
C GLU A 129 -10.21 -10.61 -7.30
N LEU A 130 -10.86 -10.88 -6.17
CA LEU A 130 -10.76 -12.13 -5.41
C LEU A 130 -12.17 -12.71 -5.29
N ASP A 131 -12.38 -13.89 -5.88
CA ASP A 131 -13.67 -14.60 -5.87
C ASP A 131 -14.86 -13.67 -6.19
N GLU A 132 -14.77 -12.97 -7.33
CA GLU A 132 -15.79 -12.05 -7.89
C GLU A 132 -15.99 -10.73 -7.14
N SER A 133 -15.21 -10.46 -6.09
CA SER A 133 -15.26 -9.20 -5.34
C SER A 133 -13.99 -8.38 -5.54
N THR A 134 -14.16 -7.07 -5.74
CA THR A 134 -13.04 -6.13 -5.88
C THR A 134 -12.47 -5.75 -4.52
N TYR A 135 -11.15 -5.84 -4.39
CA TYR A 135 -10.41 -5.38 -3.22
C TYR A 135 -9.23 -4.50 -3.63
N ILE A 136 -8.71 -3.75 -2.66
CA ILE A 136 -7.44 -3.04 -2.79
C ILE A 136 -6.39 -3.76 -1.94
N ILE A 137 -5.35 -4.25 -2.58
CA ILE A 137 -4.10 -4.64 -1.93
C ILE A 137 -3.31 -3.38 -1.62
N GLY A 138 -2.83 -3.25 -0.39
CA GLY A 138 -1.83 -2.26 0.00
C GLY A 138 -0.58 -2.93 0.55
N LEU A 139 0.57 -2.67 -0.07
CA LEU A 139 1.90 -3.06 0.40
C LEU A 139 2.64 -1.83 0.92
N GLN A 140 3.40 -1.97 2.01
CA GLN A 140 4.11 -0.86 2.64
C GLN A 140 5.57 -1.18 2.93
N ALA A 141 6.42 -0.17 2.81
CA ALA A 141 7.83 -0.24 3.15
C ALA A 141 8.23 1.04 3.88
N GLY A 142 8.74 0.89 5.11
CA GLY A 142 9.41 1.97 5.81
C GLY A 142 10.74 2.29 5.11
N ILE A 143 10.97 3.56 4.78
CA ILE A 143 12.18 4.01 4.09
C ILE A 143 13.25 4.39 5.11
N HIS A 144 12.88 5.21 6.10
CA HIS A 144 13.79 5.72 7.14
C HIS A 144 13.00 6.29 8.33
N GLU A 145 13.59 6.23 9.53
CA GLU A 145 13.00 6.75 10.78
C GLU A 145 13.33 8.23 11.01
N ASP A 146 14.53 8.68 10.61
CA ASP A 146 14.80 10.12 10.55
C ASP A 146 14.12 10.70 9.32
N VAL A 147 12.93 11.26 9.53
CA VAL A 147 12.11 11.84 8.48
C VAL A 147 12.61 13.21 8.01
N MET A 148 13.62 13.79 8.66
CA MET A 148 14.21 15.10 8.30
C MET A 148 15.50 14.96 7.48
N LEU A 149 16.07 13.76 7.40
CA LEU A 149 17.22 13.46 6.55
C LEU A 149 16.78 13.23 5.10
N ASP A 150 17.17 14.14 4.21
CA ASP A 150 16.95 14.01 2.76
C ASP A 150 18.15 13.41 2.00
N SER A 151 19.33 13.32 2.64
CA SER A 151 20.52 12.75 2.00
C SER A 151 20.31 11.27 1.67
N GLY A 152 20.51 10.89 0.41
CA GLY A 152 20.34 9.51 -0.04
C GLY A 152 18.89 9.03 -0.10
N PHE A 153 17.91 9.94 0.02
CA PHE A 153 16.50 9.59 0.01
C PHE A 153 16.07 8.85 -1.27
N GLU A 154 16.64 9.22 -2.42
CA GLU A 154 16.38 8.55 -3.69
C GLU A 154 16.81 7.09 -3.69
N ASP A 155 18.02 6.79 -3.22
CA ASP A 155 18.53 5.42 -3.13
C ASP A 155 17.70 4.59 -2.14
N LEU A 156 17.32 5.19 -1.01
CA LEU A 156 16.43 4.54 -0.04
C LEU A 156 15.04 4.26 -0.64
N CYS A 157 14.53 5.15 -1.48
CA CYS A 157 13.28 4.91 -2.21
C CYS A 157 13.41 3.76 -3.20
N LYS A 158 14.54 3.64 -3.93
CA LYS A 158 14.79 2.51 -4.84
C LYS A 158 14.78 1.19 -4.09
N VAL A 159 15.49 1.12 -2.96
CA VAL A 159 15.51 -0.09 -2.10
C VAL A 159 14.12 -0.43 -1.58
N ALA A 160 13.36 0.57 -1.12
CA ALA A 160 11.99 0.36 -0.65
C ALA A 160 11.07 -0.14 -1.78
N PHE A 161 11.21 0.41 -2.98
CA PHE A 161 10.43 0.00 -4.14
C PHE A 161 10.75 -1.43 -4.57
N ASP A 162 12.02 -1.82 -4.66
CA ASP A 162 12.43 -3.19 -4.98
C ASP A 162 11.84 -4.20 -3.98
N LYS A 163 11.78 -3.83 -2.69
CA LYS A 163 11.13 -4.64 -1.66
C LYS A 163 9.63 -4.78 -1.90
N LEU A 164 8.93 -3.71 -2.29
CA LEU A 164 7.51 -3.77 -2.64
C LEU A 164 7.26 -4.65 -3.87
N GLU A 165 8.12 -4.61 -4.89
CA GLU A 165 8.03 -5.49 -6.06
C GLU A 165 8.20 -6.96 -5.68
N GLN A 166 9.21 -7.28 -4.86
CA GLN A 166 9.42 -8.65 -4.37
C GLN A 166 8.23 -9.15 -3.55
N ASN A 167 7.68 -8.32 -2.66
CA ASN A 167 6.49 -8.64 -1.87
C ASN A 167 5.27 -8.91 -2.76
N MET A 168 5.07 -8.11 -3.80
CA MET A 168 3.96 -8.32 -4.75
C MET A 168 4.11 -9.64 -5.51
N ASN A 169 5.31 -9.98 -5.99
CA ASN A 169 5.57 -11.23 -6.68
C ASN A 169 5.29 -12.45 -5.77
N MET A 170 5.69 -12.39 -4.50
CA MET A 170 5.36 -13.43 -3.52
C MET A 170 3.86 -13.50 -3.25
N LEU A 171 3.20 -12.35 -3.11
CA LEU A 171 1.76 -12.28 -2.88
C LEU A 171 0.95 -12.86 -4.04
N GLU A 172 1.34 -12.61 -5.29
CA GLU A 172 0.67 -13.19 -6.46
C GLU A 172 0.70 -14.71 -6.44
N GLN A 173 1.79 -15.34 -5.97
CA GLN A 173 1.87 -16.79 -5.83
C GLN A 173 0.89 -17.31 -4.78
N VAL A 174 0.76 -16.60 -3.65
CA VAL A 174 -0.20 -16.94 -2.59
C VAL A 174 -1.64 -16.76 -3.09
N LEU A 175 -1.95 -15.64 -3.73
CA LEU A 175 -3.29 -15.36 -4.22
C LEU A 175 -3.72 -16.35 -5.30
N ALA A 176 -2.85 -16.68 -6.25
CA ALA A 176 -3.14 -17.65 -7.30
C ALA A 176 -3.30 -19.09 -6.78
N ALA A 177 -2.72 -19.42 -5.63
CA ALA A 177 -2.89 -20.73 -5.00
C ALA A 177 -4.23 -20.86 -4.24
N GLN A 178 -4.79 -19.74 -3.77
CA GLN A 178 -5.92 -19.72 -2.82
C GLN A 178 -7.23 -19.18 -3.39
N PHE A 179 -7.18 -18.32 -4.41
CA PHE A 179 -8.34 -17.60 -4.92
C PHE A 179 -8.44 -17.70 -6.44
N TRP A 180 -9.65 -17.51 -6.98
CA TRP A 180 -9.75 -17.05 -8.35
C TRP A 180 -9.27 -15.60 -8.40
N TYR A 181 -7.99 -15.43 -8.72
CA TYR A 181 -7.30 -14.15 -8.72
C TYR A 181 -7.27 -13.54 -10.12
N SER A 182 -7.73 -12.28 -10.23
CA SER A 182 -7.46 -11.46 -11.41
C SER A 182 -6.90 -10.08 -11.01
N GLY A 183 -5.89 -9.62 -11.75
CA GLY A 183 -5.19 -8.37 -11.49
C GLY A 183 -4.43 -7.89 -12.73
N SER A 184 -3.95 -6.65 -12.71
CA SER A 184 -3.15 -6.10 -13.81
C SER A 184 -1.87 -6.93 -14.02
N MET A 185 -1.76 -7.58 -15.17
CA MET A 185 -0.63 -8.44 -15.53
C MET A 185 0.60 -7.58 -15.80
N ARG A 186 1.63 -7.67 -14.95
CA ARG A 186 2.93 -7.05 -15.23
C ARG A 186 3.68 -7.91 -16.24
N ARG A 187 4.10 -7.33 -17.38
CA ARG A 187 5.08 -7.99 -18.24
C ARG A 187 6.39 -8.08 -17.45
N GLN A 188 6.83 -9.30 -17.11
CA GLN A 188 8.21 -9.53 -16.71
C GLN A 188 9.09 -9.06 -17.87
N GLN A 189 9.94 -8.05 -17.63
CA GLN A 189 11.07 -7.75 -18.52
C GLN A 189 12.28 -8.53 -18.02
#